data_AF-A0A6H9UU45-F1
#
_entry.id   AF-A0A6H9UU45-F1
#
_cell.length_a   1.000
_cell.length_b   1.000
_cell.length_c   1.000
_cell.angle_alpha   90.00
_cell.angle_beta   90.00
_cell.angle_gamma   90.00
#
_symmetry.space_group_name_H-M   'P 1'
#
loop_
_entity.id
_entity.type
_entity.pdbx_description
1 polymer ?
#
loop_
_entity_poly.entity_id
_entity_poly.type
_entity_poly.pdbx_seq_one_letter_code
_entity_poly.pdbx_strand_id
1 'polypeptide(L)'
;MVRAANAVRPRLARAAAAAKPQITRLARTAKPQVARIARATGPQVARITRPKTWQYTAGAATAGLALAAAVVTAAGPWDSSGQRTAERDRAAAWEGAGGTSHGRAAGPGSTPPAPRPAPSAASVLTGLGGSAGSAGSTGSAPDAQALAGVLDPLLTDAALGSRRAAVVVDVATGKRLYGTAAGASLTPASTTKIATGVAALSALGADHRLITRTALEPGTGGLVLVGAGDPTLTAQKNAEGWAGLRTLADRTAAALKKRDVREVALSYDTTLFAGARMHPIGVNDNLAPVSALMADEGRTDDSTSGPAARVPDPAADAAAKFAAFLGDRGIRATAAGPARATGRAKTLAAVSSPPLSDLVERMLTNSDNDIAEALARHTALATGKRADFAGGAAAIGDRLKKLGLPLSGTEFHDGSGLDRSDRLTAGLLTELLVKAGDPALPELRPVLTGLPVAGFTGTLSSRYTDGAAGVVRAKTGTLTGVNSLAGTVVDQDGRLLAFAFLASGTTDPQAAQAALDRAATALAGCGCGEDRSRRPPRHGLPAAAALTYG
;
A
#
# COMPACT_ATOMS: atom_id res chain seq x y z
N MET A 1 -34.37 28.93 0.61
CA MET A 1 -33.06 29.43 0.11
C MET A 1 -32.70 30.86 0.52
N VAL A 2 -33.65 31.72 0.94
CA VAL A 2 -33.34 33.14 1.30
C VAL A 2 -32.63 33.30 2.67
N ARG A 3 -32.82 32.38 3.63
CA ARG A 3 -32.18 32.46 4.97
C ARG A 3 -30.67 32.16 4.95
N ALA A 4 -30.18 31.31 4.03
CA ALA A 4 -28.76 31.01 3.90
C ALA A 4 -27.96 32.18 3.27
N ALA A 5 -28.58 32.90 2.32
CA ALA A 5 -27.95 34.07 1.69
C ALA A 5 -27.72 35.23 2.68
N ASN A 6 -28.61 35.40 3.66
CA ASN A 6 -28.51 36.45 4.68
C ASN A 6 -27.45 36.15 5.76
N ALA A 7 -27.08 34.88 5.97
CA ALA A 7 -26.02 34.51 6.90
C ALA A 7 -24.60 34.67 6.31
N VAL A 8 -24.46 34.59 4.99
CA VAL A 8 -23.16 34.60 4.29
C VAL A 8 -22.72 36.00 3.87
N ARG A 9 -23.66 36.88 3.50
CA ARG A 9 -23.38 38.27 3.07
C ARG A 9 -22.54 39.09 4.06
N PRO A 10 -22.81 39.11 5.38
CA PRO A 10 -22.00 39.89 6.31
C PRO A 10 -20.58 39.35 6.48
N ARG A 11 -20.37 38.04 6.28
CA ARG A 11 -19.04 37.40 6.38
C ARG A 11 -18.16 37.69 5.15
N LEU A 12 -18.76 37.69 3.96
CA LEU A 12 -18.06 38.10 2.73
C LEU A 12 -17.71 39.60 2.74
N ALA A 13 -18.59 40.45 3.27
CA ALA A 13 -18.32 41.88 3.41
C ALA A 13 -17.14 42.16 4.37
N ARG A 14 -17.04 41.43 5.48
CA ARG A 14 -15.89 41.54 6.41
C ARG A 14 -14.59 41.04 5.79
N ALA A 15 -14.62 39.95 5.02
CA ALA A 15 -13.44 39.45 4.31
C ALA A 15 -12.95 40.45 3.24
N ALA A 16 -13.86 41.07 2.49
CA ALA A 16 -13.52 42.10 1.50
C ALA A 16 -12.99 43.38 2.17
N ALA A 17 -13.53 43.79 3.32
CA ALA A 17 -13.06 44.93 4.09
C ALA A 17 -11.66 44.70 4.70
N ALA A 18 -11.36 43.46 5.13
CA ALA A 18 -10.05 43.09 5.66
C ALA A 18 -8.94 43.01 4.59
N ALA A 19 -9.29 42.66 3.34
CA ALA A 19 -8.33 42.55 2.23
C ALA A 19 -8.00 43.90 1.56
N LYS A 20 -8.92 44.89 1.64
CA LYS A 20 -8.79 46.19 0.96
C LYS A 20 -7.52 46.99 1.33
N PRO A 21 -7.10 47.06 2.62
CA PRO A 21 -5.87 47.77 3.00
C PRO A 21 -4.60 47.11 2.44
N GLN A 22 -4.57 45.77 2.36
CA GLN A 22 -3.41 45.00 1.89
C GLN A 22 -3.22 45.13 0.38
N ILE A 23 -4.31 45.10 -0.40
CA ILE A 23 -4.29 45.30 -1.85
C ILE A 23 -3.86 46.73 -2.19
N THR A 24 -4.31 47.72 -1.42
CA THR A 24 -3.93 49.13 -1.62
C THR A 24 -2.45 49.39 -1.30
N ARG A 25 -1.88 48.64 -0.35
CA ARG A 25 -0.45 48.69 0.01
C ARG A 25 0.44 48.10 -1.09
N LEU A 26 0.03 46.98 -1.68
CA LEU A 26 0.72 46.34 -2.82
C LEU A 26 0.66 47.19 -4.11
N ALA A 27 -0.47 47.86 -4.37
CA ALA A 27 -0.60 48.74 -5.53
C ALA A 27 0.26 50.03 -5.41
N ARG A 28 0.49 50.53 -4.19
CA ARG A 28 1.35 51.71 -3.94
C ARG A 28 2.84 51.39 -3.99
N THR A 29 3.26 50.16 -3.69
CA THR A 29 4.67 49.74 -3.79
C THR A 29 5.09 49.37 -5.21
N ALA A 30 4.16 48.89 -6.06
CA ALA A 30 4.45 48.51 -7.44
C ALA A 30 4.47 49.70 -8.44
N LYS A 31 3.71 50.77 -8.19
CA LYS A 31 3.58 51.94 -9.09
C LYS A 31 4.90 52.66 -9.42
N PRO A 32 5.84 52.88 -8.49
CA PRO A 32 7.10 53.55 -8.79
C PRO A 32 8.07 52.69 -9.63
N GLN A 33 7.96 51.35 -9.52
CA GLN A 33 8.84 50.42 -10.23
C GLN A 33 8.43 50.22 -11.69
N VAL A 34 7.12 50.22 -11.99
CA VAL A 34 6.61 50.14 -13.37
C VAL A 34 6.86 51.45 -14.15
N ALA A 35 6.76 52.61 -13.48
CA ALA A 35 7.07 53.91 -14.10
C ALA A 35 8.56 54.11 -14.43
N ARG A 36 9.47 53.40 -13.72
CA ARG A 36 10.91 53.46 -13.97
C ARG A 36 11.35 52.56 -15.14
N ILE A 37 10.58 51.51 -15.45
CA ILE A 37 10.81 50.64 -16.61
C ILE A 37 10.24 51.26 -17.90
N ALA A 38 9.13 51.99 -17.83
CA ALA A 38 8.51 52.64 -18.99
C ALA A 38 9.26 53.89 -19.51
N ARG A 39 10.28 54.41 -18.81
CA ARG A 39 11.10 55.56 -19.25
C ARG A 39 12.46 55.18 -19.85
N ALA A 40 12.81 53.90 -19.90
CA ALA A 40 14.11 53.44 -20.43
C ALA A 40 14.08 52.99 -21.90
N THR A 41 12.96 53.14 -22.60
CA THR A 41 12.82 52.73 -24.01
C THR A 41 12.19 53.83 -24.84
N GLY A 42 12.98 54.88 -25.12
CA GLY A 42 12.82 55.70 -26.33
C GLY A 42 13.52 55.02 -27.52
N PRO A 43 13.15 55.33 -28.77
CA PRO A 43 13.51 54.51 -29.92
C PRO A 43 14.96 54.78 -30.35
N GLN A 44 15.86 53.87 -29.99
CA GLN A 44 17.16 53.76 -30.66
C GLN A 44 17.26 52.40 -31.33
N VAL A 45 17.21 52.45 -32.66
CA VAL A 45 17.53 51.37 -33.58
C VAL A 45 19.00 50.99 -33.36
N ALA A 46 19.25 49.83 -32.75
CA ALA A 46 20.58 49.22 -32.71
C ALA A 46 20.49 47.69 -32.72
N ARG A 47 21.35 47.09 -33.56
CA ARG A 47 21.47 45.67 -33.91
C ARG A 47 21.24 44.69 -32.75
N ILE A 48 20.31 43.75 -32.95
CA ILE A 48 20.06 42.63 -32.04
C ILE A 48 21.17 41.58 -32.25
N THR A 49 22.14 41.54 -31.35
CA THR A 49 22.96 40.33 -31.12
C THR A 49 22.13 39.29 -30.37
N ARG A 50 22.07 38.05 -30.88
CA ARG A 50 21.39 36.92 -30.23
C ARG A 50 21.96 36.70 -28.82
N PRO A 51 21.13 36.63 -27.76
CA PRO A 51 21.60 36.35 -26.40
C PRO A 51 22.20 34.93 -26.32
N LYS A 52 23.29 34.79 -25.56
CA LYS A 52 23.99 33.51 -25.39
C LYS A 52 23.21 32.62 -24.42
N THR A 53 23.25 31.31 -24.63
CA THR A 53 22.49 30.28 -23.88
C THR A 53 22.53 30.44 -22.36
N TRP A 54 23.65 30.89 -21.79
CA TRP A 54 23.80 31.09 -20.34
C TRP A 54 22.85 32.15 -19.75
N GLN A 55 22.42 33.14 -20.55
CA GLN A 55 21.50 34.19 -20.10
C GLN A 55 20.07 33.65 -19.90
N TYR A 56 19.67 32.64 -20.69
CA TYR A 56 18.41 31.93 -20.48
C TYR A 56 18.44 31.07 -19.21
N THR A 57 19.57 30.39 -18.96
CA THR A 57 19.74 29.58 -17.76
C THR A 57 19.72 30.43 -16.49
N ALA A 58 20.41 31.57 -16.51
CA ALA A 58 20.41 32.52 -15.40
C ALA A 58 19.01 33.12 -15.15
N GLY A 59 18.29 33.48 -16.22
CA GLY A 59 16.91 33.97 -16.12
C GLY A 59 15.95 32.94 -15.54
N ALA A 60 16.01 31.69 -16.02
CA ALA A 60 15.16 30.60 -15.55
C ALA A 60 15.46 30.22 -14.08
N ALA A 61 16.74 30.18 -13.68
CA ALA A 61 17.13 29.91 -12.30
C ALA A 61 16.62 30.99 -11.34
N THR A 62 16.74 32.26 -11.73
CA THR A 62 16.28 33.40 -10.91
C THR A 62 14.75 33.40 -10.77
N ALA A 63 14.02 33.14 -11.86
CA ALA A 63 12.57 33.01 -11.83
C ALA A 63 12.11 31.82 -10.97
N GLY A 64 12.81 30.68 -11.05
CA GLY A 64 12.54 29.50 -10.23
C GLY A 64 12.74 29.74 -8.73
N LEU A 65 13.84 30.41 -8.35
CA LEU A 65 14.12 30.80 -6.96
C LEU A 65 13.07 31.77 -6.41
N ALA A 66 12.66 32.77 -7.21
CA ALA A 66 11.63 33.72 -6.80
C ALA A 66 10.27 33.03 -6.61
N LEU A 67 9.90 32.09 -7.49
CA LEU A 67 8.66 31.31 -7.36
C LEU A 67 8.70 30.41 -6.12
N ALA A 68 9.81 29.73 -5.86
CA ALA A 68 9.98 28.87 -4.69
C ALA A 68 9.89 29.67 -3.38
N ALA A 69 10.57 30.82 -3.30
CA ALA A 69 10.49 31.71 -2.14
C ALA A 69 9.05 32.19 -1.90
N ALA A 70 8.33 32.58 -2.96
CA ALA A 70 6.94 33.00 -2.87
C ALA A 70 6.03 31.86 -2.37
N VAL A 71 6.18 30.63 -2.88
CA VAL A 71 5.42 29.47 -2.44
C VAL A 71 5.69 29.12 -0.97
N VAL A 72 6.95 29.17 -0.53
CA VAL A 72 7.32 28.93 0.87
C VAL A 72 6.72 30.00 1.79
N THR A 73 6.79 31.28 1.40
CA THR A 73 6.18 32.37 2.19
C THR A 73 4.65 32.30 2.22
N ALA A 74 4.01 31.87 1.14
CA ALA A 74 2.55 31.71 1.08
C ALA A 74 2.05 30.50 1.88
N ALA A 75 2.88 29.46 2.06
CA ALA A 75 2.55 28.25 2.81
C ALA A 75 2.66 28.41 4.34
N GLY A 76 3.23 29.52 4.83
CA GLY A 76 3.42 29.80 6.26
C GLY A 76 4.64 29.08 6.87
N PRO A 77 5.08 29.48 8.07
CA PRO A 77 6.20 28.85 8.74
C PRO A 77 5.88 27.40 9.13
N TRP A 78 6.92 26.57 9.09
CA TRP A 78 6.89 25.23 9.67
C TRP A 78 7.16 25.37 11.16
N ASP A 79 6.41 24.66 12.00
CA ASP A 79 6.76 24.58 13.41
C ASP A 79 7.89 23.57 13.66
N SER A 80 8.41 23.53 14.89
CA SER A 80 9.49 22.62 15.29
C SER A 80 9.12 21.13 15.23
N SER A 81 7.85 20.79 14.99
CA SER A 81 7.39 19.43 14.72
C SER A 81 7.28 19.09 13.22
N GLY A 82 7.64 20.02 12.34
CA GLY A 82 7.57 19.81 10.89
C GLY A 82 6.14 19.81 10.34
N GLN A 83 5.18 20.44 11.04
CA GLN A 83 3.80 20.56 10.59
C GLN A 83 3.51 21.99 10.11
N ARG A 84 2.71 22.13 9.05
CA ARG A 84 2.31 23.46 8.54
C ARG A 84 1.19 24.04 9.41
N THR A 85 1.26 25.33 9.73
CA THR A 85 0.20 26.01 10.50
C THR A 85 -1.19 25.87 9.86
N ALA A 86 -1.28 25.96 8.53
CA ALA A 86 -2.54 25.79 7.79
C ALA A 86 -3.12 24.36 7.85
N GLU A 87 -2.29 23.34 8.07
CA GLU A 87 -2.73 21.95 8.21
C GLU A 87 -3.25 21.69 9.62
N ARG A 88 -2.65 22.30 10.65
CA ARG A 88 -3.16 22.28 12.03
C ARG A 88 -4.53 22.94 12.12
N ASP A 89 -4.70 24.12 11.52
CA ASP A 89 -5.99 24.83 11.54
C ASP A 89 -7.09 24.03 10.82
N ARG A 90 -6.73 23.30 9.77
CA ARG A 90 -7.65 22.40 9.04
C ARG A 90 -8.00 21.15 9.84
N ALA A 91 -7.03 20.56 10.56
CA ALA A 91 -7.27 19.42 11.44
C ALA A 91 -8.18 19.80 12.62
N ALA A 92 -7.92 20.95 13.26
CA ALA A 92 -8.77 21.49 14.33
C ALA A 92 -10.20 21.82 13.86
N ALA A 93 -10.37 22.21 12.60
CA ALA A 93 -11.69 22.41 12.01
C ALA A 93 -12.47 21.11 11.74
N TRP A 94 -11.80 19.96 11.69
CA TRP A 94 -12.42 18.64 11.46
C TRP A 94 -12.78 17.89 12.75
N GLU A 95 -12.13 18.20 13.87
CA GLU A 95 -12.46 17.62 15.19
C GLU A 95 -13.86 18.02 15.70
N GLY A 96 -14.47 19.08 15.14
CA GLY A 96 -15.82 19.50 15.50
C GLY A 96 -16.98 18.65 14.94
N ALA A 97 -16.72 17.66 14.08
CA ALA A 97 -17.76 16.95 13.32
C ALA A 97 -17.75 15.41 13.44
N GLY A 98 -17.00 14.82 14.38
CA GLY A 98 -16.89 13.38 14.53
C GLY A 98 -17.17 12.89 15.94
N GLY A 99 -18.44 12.68 16.29
CA GLY A 99 -18.83 12.04 17.54
C GLY A 99 -20.30 11.63 17.54
N THR A 100 -20.56 10.37 17.23
CA THR A 100 -21.89 9.74 17.31
C THR A 100 -22.36 9.67 18.76
N SER A 101 -23.47 10.34 19.08
CA SER A 101 -24.21 10.15 20.33
C SER A 101 -25.59 9.56 20.01
N HIS A 102 -25.76 8.26 20.23
CA HIS A 102 -27.07 7.64 20.36
C HIS A 102 -27.48 7.67 21.84
N GLY A 103 -28.52 8.43 22.18
CA GLY A 103 -29.10 8.45 23.53
C GLY A 103 -30.39 9.27 23.57
N ARG A 104 -31.48 8.63 24.02
CA ARG A 104 -32.85 9.15 24.13
C ARG A 104 -32.94 10.54 24.76
N ALA A 105 -33.89 11.33 24.25
CA ALA A 105 -34.29 12.63 24.80
C ALA A 105 -34.67 12.52 26.29
N ALA A 106 -33.93 13.24 27.14
CA ALA A 106 -34.33 13.58 28.50
C ALA A 106 -34.93 14.99 28.50
N GLY A 107 -35.97 15.21 29.32
CA GLY A 107 -36.76 16.45 29.39
C GLY A 107 -35.98 17.69 29.84
N PRO A 108 -36.59 18.88 29.75
CA PRO A 108 -35.90 20.14 29.99
C PRO A 108 -35.65 20.32 31.49
N GLY A 109 -34.39 20.20 31.93
CA GLY A 109 -34.01 20.54 33.30
C GLY A 109 -32.76 19.88 33.89
N SER A 110 -32.16 18.87 33.23
CA SER A 110 -30.94 18.22 33.74
C SER A 110 -29.77 18.33 32.76
N THR A 111 -28.64 18.87 33.23
CA THR A 111 -27.36 18.82 32.52
C THR A 111 -26.83 17.38 32.57
N PRO A 112 -26.59 16.70 31.44
CA PRO A 112 -26.01 15.36 31.47
C PRO A 112 -24.58 15.43 32.05
N PRO A 113 -24.15 14.47 32.88
CA PRO A 113 -22.77 14.42 33.34
C PRO A 113 -21.85 14.28 32.12
N ALA A 114 -20.78 15.07 32.09
CA ALA A 114 -19.77 14.99 31.04
C ALA A 114 -19.26 13.54 30.94
N PRO A 115 -19.16 12.96 29.73
CA PRO A 115 -18.60 11.64 29.56
C PRO A 115 -17.19 11.62 30.15
N ARG A 116 -16.90 10.66 31.03
CA ARG A 116 -15.54 10.47 31.53
C ARG A 116 -14.63 10.17 30.34
N PRO A 117 -13.42 10.76 30.28
CA PRO A 117 -12.43 10.38 29.28
C PRO A 117 -12.23 8.87 29.34
N ALA A 118 -12.27 8.20 28.18
CA ALA A 118 -11.80 6.83 28.10
C ALA A 118 -10.35 6.78 28.62
N PRO A 119 -9.95 5.74 29.37
CA PRO A 119 -8.56 5.59 29.79
C PRO A 119 -7.68 5.68 28.53
N SER A 120 -6.67 6.54 28.58
CA SER A 120 -5.73 6.70 27.46
C SER A 120 -5.14 5.33 27.15
N ALA A 121 -5.30 4.88 25.91
CA ALA A 121 -4.60 3.70 25.42
C ALA A 121 -3.09 3.89 25.67
N ALA A 122 -2.41 2.81 26.07
CA ALA A 122 -0.95 2.84 26.18
C ALA A 122 -0.36 3.37 24.86
N SER A 123 0.68 4.19 24.96
CA SER A 123 1.35 4.77 23.79
C SER A 123 1.79 3.65 22.86
N VAL A 124 1.18 3.59 21.68
CA VAL A 124 1.43 2.51 20.70
C VAL A 124 2.81 2.64 20.07
N LEU A 125 3.41 3.85 20.11
CA LEU A 125 4.78 4.13 19.68
C LEU A 125 5.33 5.32 20.49
N THR A 126 6.51 5.19 21.09
CA THR A 126 7.31 6.35 21.51
C THR A 126 7.77 7.10 20.26
N GLY A 127 7.50 8.40 20.18
CA GLY A 127 7.89 9.21 19.02
C GLY A 127 9.41 9.16 18.77
N LEU A 128 9.79 8.87 17.53
CA LEU A 128 11.16 8.77 17.01
C LEU A 128 11.95 10.11 16.99
N GLY A 129 11.62 11.07 17.86
CA GLY A 129 12.18 12.42 17.85
C GLY A 129 12.99 12.81 19.10
N GLY A 130 13.09 11.95 20.10
CA GLY A 130 13.83 12.26 21.33
C GLY A 130 15.27 11.76 21.29
N SER A 131 16.18 12.59 20.77
CA SER A 131 17.65 12.45 20.85
C SER A 131 18.24 11.18 20.25
N ALA A 132 19.03 11.36 19.19
CA ALA A 132 19.90 10.36 18.59
C ALA A 132 20.93 9.83 19.61
N GLY A 133 20.52 8.83 20.39
CA GLY A 133 21.36 7.79 20.94
C GLY A 133 20.76 6.48 20.45
N SER A 134 21.51 5.76 19.60
CA SER A 134 21.21 4.41 19.07
C SER A 134 19.83 3.85 19.46
N ALA A 135 18.81 4.04 18.62
CA ALA A 135 17.56 3.29 18.72
C ALA A 135 17.77 1.85 18.21
N GLY A 136 18.76 1.15 18.74
CA GLY A 136 18.67 -0.29 18.89
C GLY A 136 17.64 -0.53 19.99
N SER A 137 16.66 -1.40 19.78
CA SER A 137 15.73 -1.71 20.87
C SER A 137 16.55 -2.19 22.08
N THR A 138 16.45 -1.48 23.18
CA THR A 138 17.29 -1.66 24.37
C THR A 138 16.85 -2.84 25.25
N GLY A 139 15.75 -3.53 24.90
CA GLY A 139 15.39 -4.82 25.48
C GLY A 139 16.35 -5.91 25.01
N SER A 140 16.83 -6.75 25.92
CA SER A 140 17.63 -7.91 25.52
C SER A 140 16.75 -8.88 24.73
N ALA A 141 17.31 -9.61 23.79
CA ALA A 141 16.54 -10.62 23.07
C ALA A 141 16.05 -11.71 24.04
N PRO A 142 14.86 -12.30 23.82
CA PRO A 142 14.41 -13.45 24.59
C PRO A 142 15.46 -14.57 24.61
N ASP A 143 15.60 -15.23 25.75
CA ASP A 143 16.45 -16.40 25.88
C ASP A 143 15.92 -17.55 24.99
N ALA A 144 16.82 -18.19 24.24
CA ALA A 144 16.45 -19.21 23.26
C ALA A 144 15.82 -20.45 23.91
N GLN A 145 16.29 -20.82 25.12
CA GLN A 145 15.78 -21.98 25.86
C GLN A 145 14.38 -21.67 26.41
N ALA A 146 14.18 -20.48 26.95
CA ALA A 146 12.87 -20.02 27.39
C ALA A 146 11.87 -19.98 26.23
N LEU A 147 12.29 -19.48 25.07
CA LEU A 147 11.46 -19.42 23.88
C LEU A 147 11.05 -20.82 23.38
N ALA A 148 11.99 -21.77 23.38
CA ALA A 148 11.70 -23.16 23.05
C ALA A 148 10.69 -23.79 24.04
N GLY A 149 10.86 -23.57 25.34
CA GLY A 149 9.93 -24.05 26.36
C GLY A 149 8.48 -23.54 26.20
N VAL A 150 8.31 -22.36 25.60
CA VAL A 150 6.99 -21.79 25.28
C VAL A 150 6.44 -22.31 23.95
N LEU A 151 7.28 -22.39 22.92
CA LEU A 151 6.83 -22.69 21.56
C LEU A 151 6.70 -24.18 21.27
N ASP A 152 7.57 -25.03 21.81
CA ASP A 152 7.56 -26.47 21.50
C ASP A 152 6.21 -27.14 21.82
N PRO A 153 5.57 -26.89 22.98
CA PRO A 153 4.24 -27.44 23.26
C PRO A 153 3.14 -26.95 22.30
N LEU A 154 3.24 -25.70 21.83
CA LEU A 154 2.26 -25.10 20.93
C LEU A 154 2.44 -25.59 19.48
N LEU A 155 3.68 -25.77 19.06
CA LEU A 155 4.04 -26.22 17.72
C LEU A 155 3.97 -27.75 17.56
N THR A 156 3.77 -28.49 18.65
CA THR A 156 3.51 -29.94 18.61
C THR A 156 2.02 -30.30 18.61
N ASP A 157 1.12 -29.30 18.63
CA ASP A 157 -0.32 -29.46 18.51
C ASP A 157 -0.70 -30.34 17.30
N ALA A 158 -1.58 -31.31 17.52
CA ALA A 158 -1.99 -32.27 16.50
C ALA A 158 -2.72 -31.61 15.31
N ALA A 159 -3.37 -30.46 15.54
CA ALA A 159 -4.03 -29.70 14.48
C ALA A 159 -3.05 -29.21 13.40
N LEU A 160 -1.76 -29.05 13.73
CA LEU A 160 -0.72 -28.61 12.81
C LEU A 160 -0.20 -29.74 11.89
N GLY A 161 -0.76 -30.94 11.97
CA GLY A 161 -0.36 -32.07 11.13
C GLY A 161 1.03 -32.61 11.47
N SER A 162 1.53 -33.51 10.61
CA SER A 162 2.77 -34.25 10.87
C SER A 162 4.03 -33.54 10.41
N ARG A 163 3.94 -32.61 9.46
CA ARG A 163 5.09 -31.88 8.90
C ARG A 163 4.99 -30.41 9.27
N ARG A 164 5.94 -29.97 10.10
CA ARG A 164 5.92 -28.66 10.75
C ARG A 164 7.30 -28.04 10.71
N ALA A 165 7.37 -26.74 10.47
CA ALA A 165 8.60 -25.97 10.55
C ALA A 165 8.31 -24.62 11.20
N ALA A 166 9.23 -24.15 12.04
CA ALA A 166 9.09 -22.88 12.70
C ALA A 166 10.46 -22.23 12.92
N VAL A 167 10.53 -20.91 12.75
CA VAL A 167 11.72 -20.11 13.00
C VAL A 167 11.30 -18.79 13.64
N VAL A 168 12.08 -18.31 14.61
CA VAL A 168 11.98 -16.96 15.18
C VAL A 168 13.36 -16.32 15.14
N VAL A 169 13.43 -15.09 14.64
CA VAL A 169 14.65 -14.30 14.47
C VAL A 169 14.45 -12.94 15.12
N ASP A 170 15.50 -12.48 15.80
CA ASP A 170 15.63 -11.11 16.23
C ASP A 170 15.91 -10.20 15.02
N VAL A 171 14.99 -9.27 14.72
CA VAL A 171 15.12 -8.43 13.51
C VAL A 171 16.32 -7.49 13.59
N ALA A 172 16.67 -6.99 14.77
CA ALA A 172 17.75 -6.01 14.89
C ALA A 172 19.14 -6.63 14.76
N THR A 173 19.31 -7.91 15.11
CA THR A 173 20.62 -8.59 15.03
C THR A 173 20.68 -9.66 13.93
N GLY A 174 19.55 -10.04 13.33
CA GLY A 174 19.46 -11.21 12.45
C GLY A 174 19.72 -12.54 13.16
N LYS A 175 19.75 -12.56 14.51
CA LYS A 175 20.08 -13.77 15.26
C LYS A 175 18.84 -14.65 15.37
N ARG A 176 18.95 -15.91 14.92
CA ARG A 176 17.92 -16.92 15.18
C ARG A 176 17.82 -17.21 16.67
N LEU A 177 16.63 -16.99 17.24
CA LEU A 177 16.32 -17.24 18.65
C LEU A 177 15.64 -18.60 18.86
N TYR A 178 14.88 -19.06 17.87
CA TYR A 178 14.23 -20.37 17.88
C TYR A 178 14.21 -20.98 16.48
N GLY A 179 14.24 -22.30 16.39
CA GLY A 179 14.10 -23.00 15.12
C GLY A 179 13.86 -24.49 15.26
N THR A 180 12.84 -24.99 14.58
CA THR A 180 12.61 -26.42 14.34
C THR A 180 12.34 -26.66 12.86
N ALA A 181 13.01 -27.65 12.29
CA ALA A 181 12.95 -27.97 10.85
C ALA A 181 13.13 -26.73 9.94
N ALA A 182 14.02 -25.80 10.31
CA ALA A 182 14.13 -24.48 9.69
C ALA A 182 14.37 -24.50 8.17
N GLY A 183 15.09 -25.51 7.67
CA GLY A 183 15.36 -25.72 6.24
C GLY A 183 14.41 -26.72 5.56
N ALA A 184 13.34 -27.16 6.25
CA ALA A 184 12.37 -28.08 5.65
C ALA A 184 11.61 -27.39 4.52
N SER A 185 11.56 -28.09 3.40
CA SER A 185 10.90 -27.68 2.17
C SER A 185 9.40 -28.01 2.27
N LEU A 186 8.57 -27.01 2.56
CA LEU A 186 7.12 -27.18 2.77
C LEU A 186 6.31 -26.28 1.83
N THR A 187 5.09 -26.70 1.51
CA THR A 187 4.17 -25.87 0.74
C THR A 187 3.78 -24.63 1.55
N PRO A 188 4.08 -23.41 1.06
CA PRO A 188 3.91 -22.19 1.83
C PRO A 188 2.50 -21.59 1.79
N ALA A 189 1.68 -21.97 0.81
CA ALA A 189 0.47 -21.24 0.45
C ALA A 189 0.77 -19.73 0.25
N SER A 190 -0.18 -18.84 0.56
CA SER A 190 -0.05 -17.38 0.35
C SER A 190 1.09 -16.67 1.12
N THR A 191 1.88 -17.36 1.94
CA THR A 191 3.14 -16.79 2.44
C THR A 191 4.20 -16.62 1.34
N THR A 192 4.05 -17.30 0.17
CA THR A 192 4.83 -17.01 -1.06
C THR A 192 4.80 -15.53 -1.43
N LYS A 193 3.70 -14.82 -1.17
CA LYS A 193 3.54 -13.41 -1.53
C LYS A 193 4.57 -12.49 -0.84
N ILE A 194 5.15 -12.90 0.30
CA ILE A 194 6.27 -12.17 0.93
C ILE A 194 7.48 -12.18 -0.02
N ALA A 195 7.84 -13.35 -0.56
CA ALA A 195 8.92 -13.50 -1.52
C ALA A 195 8.64 -12.71 -2.81
N THR A 196 7.42 -12.79 -3.34
CA THR A 196 6.99 -12.04 -4.52
C THR A 196 7.08 -10.53 -4.31
N GLY A 197 6.64 -10.03 -3.16
CA GLY A 197 6.72 -8.60 -2.80
C GLY A 197 8.17 -8.11 -2.71
N VAL A 198 9.04 -8.84 -1.99
CA VAL A 198 10.48 -8.51 -1.92
C VAL A 198 11.12 -8.52 -3.32
N ALA A 199 10.84 -9.54 -4.13
CA ALA A 199 11.41 -9.66 -5.47
C ALA A 199 10.95 -8.50 -6.38
N ALA A 200 9.66 -8.16 -6.39
CA ALA A 200 9.12 -7.08 -7.20
C ALA A 200 9.68 -5.71 -6.77
N LEU A 201 9.66 -5.38 -5.48
CA LEU A 201 10.19 -4.11 -4.98
C LEU A 201 11.68 -3.97 -5.27
N SER A 202 12.44 -5.05 -5.07
CA SER A 202 13.87 -5.03 -5.31
C SER A 202 14.21 -4.91 -6.80
N ALA A 203 13.40 -5.49 -7.69
CA ALA A 203 13.64 -5.44 -9.14
C ALA A 203 13.18 -4.13 -9.79
N LEU A 204 12.05 -3.56 -9.36
CA LEU A 204 11.41 -2.41 -10.02
C LEU A 204 11.52 -1.10 -9.23
N GLY A 205 11.69 -1.17 -7.90
CA GLY A 205 11.64 -0.04 -6.99
C GLY A 205 10.21 0.30 -6.50
N ALA A 206 10.10 0.79 -5.27
CA ALA A 206 8.82 1.08 -4.61
C ALA A 206 7.95 2.12 -5.35
N ASP A 207 8.57 3.08 -6.04
CA ASP A 207 7.88 4.15 -6.78
C ASP A 207 7.43 3.74 -8.19
N HIS A 208 7.75 2.52 -8.64
CA HIS A 208 7.39 2.05 -9.97
C HIS A 208 5.87 2.06 -10.16
N ARG A 209 5.42 2.40 -11.38
CA ARG A 209 3.99 2.43 -11.72
C ARG A 209 3.74 1.73 -13.04
N LEU A 210 2.63 1.00 -13.09
CA LEU A 210 2.14 0.32 -14.28
C LEU A 210 1.30 1.31 -15.09
N ILE A 211 1.56 1.43 -16.40
CA ILE A 211 1.00 2.51 -17.24
C ILE A 211 0.10 1.95 -18.33
N THR A 212 -1.19 1.87 -18.06
CA THR A 212 -2.21 1.53 -19.06
C THR A 212 -2.47 2.73 -19.95
N ARG A 213 -2.48 2.53 -21.27
CA ARG A 213 -2.55 3.63 -22.24
C ARG A 213 -3.44 3.33 -23.42
N THR A 214 -3.83 4.36 -24.15
CA THR A 214 -4.43 4.25 -25.48
C THR A 214 -3.46 4.75 -26.54
N ALA A 215 -3.45 4.07 -27.69
CA ALA A 215 -2.59 4.42 -28.81
C ALA A 215 -3.39 4.48 -30.11
N LEU A 216 -3.16 5.51 -30.92
CA LEU A 216 -3.77 5.66 -32.23
C LEU A 216 -2.83 5.15 -33.31
N GLU A 217 -3.33 4.25 -34.16
CA GLU A 217 -2.65 3.78 -35.35
C GLU A 217 -2.75 4.86 -36.45
N PRO A 218 -1.62 5.38 -36.96
CA PRO A 218 -1.63 6.44 -37.96
C PRO A 218 -2.31 6.01 -39.26
N GLY A 219 -3.29 6.80 -39.72
CA GLY A 219 -3.93 6.62 -41.03
C GLY A 219 -4.94 5.48 -41.14
N THR A 220 -5.27 4.78 -40.04
CA THR A 220 -6.19 3.63 -40.07
C THR A 220 -7.50 3.84 -39.30
N GLY A 221 -7.59 4.87 -38.45
CA GLY A 221 -8.70 5.03 -37.50
C GLY A 221 -8.71 3.98 -36.38
N GLY A 222 -7.65 3.16 -36.27
CA GLY A 222 -7.49 2.15 -35.23
C GLY A 222 -7.04 2.76 -33.91
N LEU A 223 -7.77 2.47 -32.84
CA LEU A 223 -7.41 2.79 -31.45
C LEU A 223 -7.07 1.49 -30.73
N VAL A 224 -5.94 1.43 -30.06
CA VAL A 224 -5.51 0.27 -29.27
C VAL A 224 -5.50 0.63 -27.79
N LEU A 225 -6.25 -0.12 -26.97
CA LEU A 225 -6.14 -0.09 -25.51
C LEU A 225 -5.02 -1.05 -25.09
N VAL A 226 -3.90 -0.49 -24.62
CA VAL A 226 -2.70 -1.25 -24.27
C VAL A 226 -2.65 -1.48 -22.77
N GLY A 227 -2.80 -2.75 -22.39
CA GLY A 227 -2.72 -3.19 -21.00
C GLY A 227 -1.30 -3.17 -20.46
N ALA A 228 -1.17 -2.83 -19.18
CA ALA A 228 0.11 -2.72 -18.49
C ALA A 228 0.32 -3.73 -17.37
N GLY A 229 -0.56 -4.72 -17.23
CA GLY A 229 -0.50 -5.72 -16.16
C GLY A 229 -0.99 -5.22 -14.81
N ASP A 230 -1.77 -4.13 -14.77
CA ASP A 230 -2.36 -3.61 -13.54
C ASP A 230 -3.74 -4.23 -13.29
N PRO A 231 -3.90 -5.19 -12.36
CA PRO A 231 -5.20 -5.77 -12.07
C PRO A 231 -6.11 -4.82 -11.27
N THR A 232 -5.55 -3.74 -10.71
CA THR A 232 -6.27 -2.73 -9.91
C THR A 232 -6.83 -1.57 -10.74
N LEU A 233 -6.61 -1.58 -12.06
CA LEU A 233 -7.27 -0.66 -12.99
C LEU A 233 -8.78 -0.78 -12.79
N THR A 234 -9.45 0.30 -12.42
CA THR A 234 -10.87 0.23 -12.02
C THR A 234 -11.81 0.84 -13.05
N ALA A 235 -12.94 0.18 -13.30
CA ALA A 235 -14.06 0.72 -14.07
C ALA A 235 -15.10 1.43 -13.19
N GLN A 236 -14.91 1.45 -11.87
CA GLN A 236 -15.79 2.10 -10.91
C GLN A 236 -15.84 3.62 -11.13
N LYS A 237 -16.93 4.24 -10.68
CA LYS A 237 -17.13 5.69 -10.83
C LYS A 237 -16.14 6.50 -10.00
N ASN A 238 -15.90 6.07 -8.77
CA ASN A 238 -14.88 6.62 -7.90
C ASN A 238 -13.66 5.71 -7.97
N ALA A 239 -12.52 6.26 -8.41
CA ALA A 239 -11.29 5.49 -8.51
C ALA A 239 -10.47 5.49 -7.23
N GLU A 240 -10.78 6.32 -6.22
CA GLU A 240 -10.11 6.31 -4.90
C GLU A 240 -8.57 6.33 -4.95
N GLY A 241 -7.98 7.02 -5.94
CA GLY A 241 -6.53 7.08 -6.14
C GLY A 241 -5.94 5.99 -7.03
N TRP A 242 -6.72 4.98 -7.40
CA TRP A 242 -6.37 3.93 -8.36
C TRP A 242 -6.45 4.41 -9.82
N ALA A 243 -5.81 3.67 -10.72
CA ALA A 243 -5.92 3.95 -12.15
C ALA A 243 -7.37 3.74 -12.62
N GLY A 244 -8.00 4.76 -13.20
CA GLY A 244 -9.40 4.69 -13.63
C GLY A 244 -9.57 4.52 -15.14
N LEU A 245 -10.28 3.48 -15.57
CA LEU A 245 -10.64 3.25 -16.97
C LEU A 245 -11.53 4.37 -17.53
N ARG A 246 -12.41 4.93 -16.69
CA ARG A 246 -13.21 6.13 -17.02
C ARG A 246 -12.34 7.36 -17.25
N THR A 247 -11.32 7.57 -16.41
CA THR A 247 -10.34 8.66 -16.56
C THR A 247 -9.54 8.50 -17.85
N LEU A 248 -9.15 7.27 -18.19
CA LEU A 248 -8.50 6.99 -19.47
C LEU A 248 -9.44 7.30 -20.64
N ALA A 249 -10.73 6.98 -20.53
CA ALA A 249 -11.72 7.28 -21.56
C ALA A 249 -11.95 8.79 -21.72
N ASP A 250 -11.99 9.56 -20.61
CA ASP A 250 -12.05 11.03 -20.63
C ASP A 250 -10.90 11.63 -21.44
N ARG A 251 -9.67 11.24 -21.09
CA ARG A 251 -8.45 11.76 -21.72
C ARG A 251 -8.35 11.33 -23.19
N THR A 252 -8.71 10.08 -23.48
CA THR A 252 -8.71 9.54 -24.85
C THR A 252 -9.75 10.26 -25.72
N ALA A 253 -10.99 10.39 -25.24
CA ALA A 253 -12.04 11.10 -25.97
C ALA A 253 -11.67 12.57 -26.21
N ALA A 254 -11.11 13.26 -25.21
CA ALA A 254 -10.62 14.62 -25.40
C ALA A 254 -9.51 14.71 -26.47
N ALA A 255 -8.56 13.76 -26.48
CA ALA A 255 -7.49 13.70 -27.46
C ALA A 255 -7.99 13.40 -28.88
N LEU A 256 -8.95 12.47 -29.03
CA LEU A 256 -9.60 12.18 -30.31
C LEU A 256 -10.40 13.38 -30.80
N LYS A 257 -11.12 14.06 -29.89
CA LYS A 257 -11.96 15.20 -30.28
C LYS A 257 -11.17 16.36 -30.85
N LYS A 258 -9.98 16.64 -30.28
CA LYS A 258 -9.02 17.63 -30.80
C LYS A 258 -8.47 17.31 -32.18
N ARG A 259 -8.67 16.08 -32.66
CA ARG A 259 -8.26 15.59 -33.99
C ARG A 259 -9.45 15.39 -34.93
N ASP A 260 -10.63 15.87 -34.53
CA ASP A 260 -11.89 15.68 -35.25
C ASP A 260 -12.27 14.22 -35.52
N VAL A 261 -11.73 13.29 -34.70
CA VAL A 261 -12.10 11.87 -34.73
C VAL A 261 -13.30 11.67 -33.80
N ARG A 262 -14.35 11.01 -34.32
CA ARG A 262 -15.56 10.65 -33.57
C ARG A 262 -15.88 9.15 -33.63
N GLU A 263 -15.22 8.42 -34.52
CA GLU A 263 -15.39 6.98 -34.68
C GLU A 263 -14.01 6.32 -34.74
N VAL A 264 -13.87 5.18 -34.06
CA VAL A 264 -12.63 4.39 -34.03
C VAL A 264 -12.94 2.90 -34.04
N ALA A 265 -12.06 2.12 -34.67
CA ALA A 265 -12.01 0.68 -34.46
C ALA A 265 -11.15 0.41 -33.21
N LEU A 266 -11.73 -0.13 -32.15
CA LEU A 266 -11.07 -0.40 -30.88
C LEU A 266 -10.54 -1.83 -30.82
N SER A 267 -9.21 -1.96 -30.80
CA SER A 267 -8.51 -3.18 -30.44
C SER A 267 -7.92 -3.08 -29.02
N TYR A 268 -7.47 -4.21 -28.47
CA TYR A 268 -6.75 -4.25 -27.20
C TYR A 268 -5.48 -5.11 -27.27
N ASP A 269 -4.43 -4.64 -26.61
CA ASP A 269 -3.11 -5.27 -26.59
C ASP A 269 -2.85 -5.89 -25.22
N THR A 270 -2.75 -7.21 -25.19
CA THR A 270 -2.41 -8.02 -24.02
C THR A 270 -1.03 -8.65 -24.11
N THR A 271 -0.24 -8.32 -25.14
CA THR A 271 1.01 -9.02 -25.50
C THR A 271 2.17 -8.79 -24.52
N LEU A 272 1.98 -7.92 -23.52
CA LEU A 272 2.94 -7.72 -22.43
C LEU A 272 3.17 -9.01 -21.63
N PHE A 273 2.10 -9.78 -21.40
CA PHE A 273 2.19 -11.09 -20.73
C PHE A 273 2.13 -12.19 -21.77
N ALA A 274 2.91 -13.24 -21.54
CA ALA A 274 3.06 -14.36 -22.45
C ALA A 274 2.49 -15.66 -21.85
N GLY A 275 2.35 -16.68 -22.68
CA GLY A 275 2.00 -18.03 -22.23
C GLY A 275 0.54 -18.20 -21.82
N ALA A 276 0.29 -19.20 -20.99
CA ALA A 276 -1.04 -19.51 -20.51
C ALA A 276 -1.58 -18.40 -19.61
N ARG A 277 -2.83 -18.01 -19.84
CA ARG A 277 -3.59 -17.09 -18.96
C ARG A 277 -4.17 -17.82 -17.75
N MET A 278 -4.56 -19.08 -17.94
CA MET A 278 -5.16 -19.90 -16.89
C MET A 278 -4.09 -20.42 -15.94
N HIS A 279 -4.26 -20.17 -14.65
CA HIS A 279 -3.46 -20.78 -13.60
C HIS A 279 -3.69 -22.31 -13.57
N PRO A 280 -2.68 -23.13 -13.22
CA PRO A 280 -2.83 -24.58 -13.07
C PRO A 280 -3.95 -25.06 -12.14
N ILE A 281 -4.48 -24.19 -11.27
CA ILE A 281 -5.61 -24.53 -10.38
C ILE A 281 -6.97 -24.49 -11.11
N GLY A 282 -7.00 -24.07 -12.39
CA GLY A 282 -8.20 -24.02 -13.20
C GLY A 282 -9.08 -22.78 -12.93
N VAL A 283 -10.30 -22.80 -13.48
CA VAL A 283 -11.30 -21.75 -13.29
C VAL A 283 -11.82 -21.80 -11.85
N ASN A 284 -11.76 -20.68 -11.15
CA ASN A 284 -12.21 -20.55 -9.76
C ASN A 284 -12.39 -19.06 -9.38
N ASP A 285 -12.85 -18.82 -8.16
CA ASP A 285 -13.19 -17.46 -7.68
C ASP A 285 -12.00 -16.69 -7.05
N ASN A 286 -10.85 -17.34 -6.86
CA ASN A 286 -9.68 -16.75 -6.19
C ASN A 286 -8.75 -15.98 -7.13
N LEU A 287 -8.80 -16.24 -8.44
CA LEU A 287 -7.86 -15.67 -9.41
C LEU A 287 -8.53 -15.64 -10.79
N ALA A 288 -8.56 -14.47 -11.43
CA ALA A 288 -9.02 -14.36 -12.81
C ALA A 288 -7.97 -14.94 -13.79
N PRO A 289 -8.35 -15.28 -15.04
CA PRO A 289 -7.36 -15.56 -16.07
C PRO A 289 -6.35 -14.40 -16.17
N VAL A 290 -5.07 -14.69 -15.94
CA VAL A 290 -4.05 -13.66 -15.82
C VAL A 290 -3.86 -12.97 -17.17
N SER A 291 -4.03 -11.65 -17.17
CA SER A 291 -4.05 -10.82 -18.38
C SER A 291 -3.32 -9.50 -18.13
N ALA A 292 -2.64 -8.99 -19.17
CA ALA A 292 -2.03 -7.66 -19.11
C ALA A 292 -3.08 -6.53 -19.14
N LEU A 293 -4.32 -6.83 -19.54
CA LEU A 293 -5.44 -5.91 -19.50
C LEU A 293 -6.59 -6.58 -18.75
N MET A 294 -7.02 -5.95 -17.67
CA MET A 294 -8.25 -6.28 -16.95
C MET A 294 -8.73 -5.04 -16.20
N ALA A 295 -9.98 -5.06 -15.77
CA ALA A 295 -10.52 -4.07 -14.85
C ALA A 295 -11.07 -4.76 -13.61
N ASP A 296 -10.83 -4.18 -12.43
CA ASP A 296 -11.38 -4.62 -11.15
C ASP A 296 -11.08 -6.10 -10.86
N GLU A 297 -9.84 -6.56 -11.16
CA GLU A 297 -9.40 -7.96 -11.07
C GLU A 297 -10.32 -8.95 -11.83
N GLY A 298 -11.09 -8.48 -12.81
CA GLY A 298 -12.07 -9.29 -13.53
C GLY A 298 -13.24 -9.78 -12.66
N ARG A 299 -13.50 -9.16 -11.51
CA ARG A 299 -14.65 -9.49 -10.65
C ARG A 299 -15.97 -9.14 -11.35
N THR A 300 -17.00 -9.95 -11.08
CA THR A 300 -18.37 -9.70 -11.56
C THR A 300 -19.23 -8.93 -10.56
N ASP A 301 -18.72 -8.69 -9.36
CA ASP A 301 -19.36 -7.90 -8.30
C ASP A 301 -18.49 -6.70 -7.91
N ASP A 302 -18.96 -5.92 -6.93
CA ASP A 302 -18.26 -4.74 -6.41
C ASP A 302 -17.28 -5.07 -5.26
N SER A 303 -16.99 -6.35 -5.01
CA SER A 303 -16.02 -6.72 -3.99
C SER A 303 -14.61 -6.28 -4.42
N THR A 304 -13.78 -5.94 -3.44
CA THR A 304 -12.41 -5.46 -3.68
C THR A 304 -11.34 -6.38 -3.11
N SER A 305 -11.76 -7.50 -2.51
CA SER A 305 -10.88 -8.52 -1.94
C SER A 305 -11.64 -9.83 -1.75
N GLY A 306 -10.90 -10.93 -1.59
CA GLY A 306 -11.47 -12.26 -1.35
C GLY A 306 -11.99 -12.96 -2.61
N PRO A 307 -12.57 -14.16 -2.46
CA PRO A 307 -13.14 -14.90 -3.57
C PRO A 307 -14.36 -14.18 -4.15
N ALA A 308 -14.42 -14.11 -5.48
CA ALA A 308 -15.57 -13.59 -6.22
C ALA A 308 -15.62 -14.24 -7.60
N ALA A 309 -16.81 -14.39 -8.16
CA ALA A 309 -16.97 -14.86 -9.52
C ALA A 309 -16.20 -13.95 -10.50
N ARG A 310 -15.54 -14.56 -11.48
CA ARG A 310 -14.64 -13.87 -12.42
C ARG A 310 -15.18 -13.93 -13.85
N VAL A 311 -14.97 -12.86 -14.61
CA VAL A 311 -15.25 -12.85 -16.04
C VAL A 311 -14.32 -13.83 -16.78
N PRO A 312 -14.83 -14.61 -17.77
CA PRO A 312 -14.00 -15.58 -18.50
C PRO A 312 -12.88 -14.96 -19.36
N ASP A 313 -13.07 -13.73 -19.85
CA ASP A 313 -12.05 -12.97 -20.59
C ASP A 313 -11.91 -11.56 -20.02
N PRO A 314 -11.00 -11.34 -19.06
CA PRO A 314 -10.80 -10.04 -18.42
C PRO A 314 -10.38 -8.92 -19.38
N ALA A 315 -9.68 -9.24 -20.47
CA ALA A 315 -9.24 -8.25 -21.44
C ALA A 315 -10.39 -7.77 -22.33
N ALA A 316 -11.20 -8.71 -22.82
CA ALA A 316 -12.38 -8.39 -23.61
C ALA A 316 -13.40 -7.60 -22.79
N ASP A 317 -13.63 -7.98 -21.53
CA ASP A 317 -14.52 -7.25 -20.61
C ASP A 317 -14.04 -5.82 -20.35
N ALA A 318 -12.75 -5.63 -20.04
CA ALA A 318 -12.18 -4.30 -19.85
C ALA A 318 -12.27 -3.44 -21.12
N ALA A 319 -12.01 -4.02 -22.30
CA ALA A 319 -12.14 -3.31 -23.57
C ALA A 319 -13.60 -2.92 -23.87
N ALA A 320 -14.57 -3.78 -23.56
CA ALA A 320 -16.00 -3.48 -23.71
C ALA A 320 -16.45 -2.35 -22.78
N LYS A 321 -16.05 -2.38 -21.50
CA LYS A 321 -16.28 -1.29 -20.53
C LYS A 321 -15.68 0.02 -21.03
N PHE A 322 -14.45 -0.02 -21.55
CA PHE A 322 -13.78 1.16 -22.11
C PHE A 322 -14.51 1.73 -23.34
N ALA A 323 -14.97 0.88 -24.26
CA ALA A 323 -15.75 1.28 -25.43
C ALA A 323 -17.06 1.97 -25.02
N ALA A 324 -17.76 1.45 -24.02
CA ALA A 324 -18.97 2.08 -23.47
C ALA A 324 -18.65 3.48 -22.91
N PHE A 325 -17.56 3.62 -22.14
CA PHE A 325 -17.16 4.93 -21.61
C PHE A 325 -16.75 5.94 -22.68
N LEU A 326 -16.19 5.49 -23.81
CA LEU A 326 -15.96 6.34 -24.97
C LEU A 326 -17.29 6.77 -25.63
N GLY A 327 -18.25 5.85 -25.73
CA GLY A 327 -19.60 6.10 -26.21
C GLY A 327 -20.31 7.20 -25.41
N ASP A 328 -20.26 7.11 -24.07
CA ASP A 328 -20.77 8.15 -23.16
C ASP A 328 -20.15 9.53 -23.40
N ARG A 329 -18.95 9.57 -24.01
CA ARG A 329 -18.20 10.78 -24.34
C ARG A 329 -18.35 11.17 -25.81
N GLY A 330 -19.26 10.56 -26.56
CA GLY A 330 -19.52 10.89 -27.96
C GLY A 330 -18.44 10.41 -28.93
N ILE A 331 -17.71 9.34 -28.58
CA ILE A 331 -16.82 8.61 -29.48
C ILE A 331 -17.40 7.22 -29.70
N ARG A 332 -17.81 6.90 -30.94
CA ARG A 332 -18.25 5.55 -31.29
C ARG A 332 -17.02 4.65 -31.43
N ALA A 333 -16.92 3.62 -30.59
CA ALA A 333 -15.85 2.63 -30.64
C ALA A 333 -16.42 1.27 -31.09
N THR A 334 -16.07 0.82 -32.28
CA THR A 334 -16.45 -0.52 -32.79
C THR A 334 -15.41 -1.53 -32.38
N ALA A 335 -15.82 -2.67 -31.81
CA ALA A 335 -14.88 -3.69 -31.36
C ALA A 335 -14.16 -4.35 -32.55
N ALA A 336 -12.82 -4.37 -32.51
CA ALA A 336 -11.95 -5.00 -33.50
C ALA A 336 -11.14 -6.18 -32.92
N GLY A 337 -11.32 -6.51 -31.64
CA GLY A 337 -10.69 -7.65 -30.97
C GLY A 337 -9.23 -7.44 -30.55
N PRO A 338 -8.51 -8.50 -30.16
CA PRO A 338 -7.14 -8.41 -29.72
C PRO A 338 -6.20 -8.04 -30.87
N ALA A 339 -5.37 -7.02 -30.69
CA ALA A 339 -4.30 -6.68 -31.64
C ALA A 339 -3.16 -5.95 -30.91
N ARG A 340 -1.94 -6.22 -31.33
CA ARG A 340 -0.76 -5.55 -30.80
C ARG A 340 -0.65 -4.13 -31.37
N ALA A 341 -0.36 -3.15 -30.52
CA ALA A 341 -0.04 -1.80 -31.00
C ALA A 341 1.24 -1.81 -31.84
N THR A 342 1.21 -1.19 -33.02
CA THR A 342 2.40 -1.13 -33.87
C THR A 342 3.45 -0.19 -33.30
N GLY A 343 4.71 -0.33 -33.74
CA GLY A 343 5.78 0.61 -33.38
C GLY A 343 5.54 2.05 -33.87
N ARG A 344 4.54 2.27 -34.75
CA ARG A 344 4.13 3.58 -35.25
C ARG A 344 2.96 4.18 -34.46
N ALA A 345 2.31 3.39 -33.61
CA ALA A 345 1.15 3.82 -32.83
C ALA A 345 1.54 4.97 -31.88
N LYS A 346 0.74 6.06 -31.90
CA LYS A 346 1.00 7.24 -31.06
C LYS A 346 0.13 7.20 -29.82
N THR A 347 0.72 7.23 -28.63
CA THR A 347 -0.03 7.32 -27.37
C THR A 347 -0.91 8.57 -27.35
N LEU A 348 -2.20 8.41 -27.05
CA LEU A 348 -3.15 9.50 -26.90
C LEU A 348 -3.36 9.90 -25.44
N ALA A 349 -3.50 8.90 -24.58
CA ALA A 349 -3.72 9.09 -23.16
C ALA A 349 -3.13 7.91 -22.37
N ALA A 350 -2.87 8.15 -21.09
CA ALA A 350 -2.42 7.14 -20.15
C ALA A 350 -2.99 7.39 -18.76
N VAL A 351 -3.08 6.32 -17.98
CA VAL A 351 -3.30 6.31 -16.55
C VAL A 351 -2.23 5.44 -15.91
N SER A 352 -1.88 5.73 -14.66
CA SER A 352 -0.85 5.02 -13.93
C SER A 352 -1.46 4.40 -12.69
N SER A 353 -1.07 3.16 -12.38
CA SER A 353 -1.37 2.52 -11.09
C SER A 353 -0.86 3.38 -9.94
N PRO A 354 -1.31 3.13 -8.69
CA PRO A 354 -0.53 3.50 -7.51
C PRO A 354 0.92 3.03 -7.60
N PRO A 355 1.84 3.59 -6.79
CA PRO A 355 3.20 3.06 -6.67
C PRO A 355 3.19 1.56 -6.35
N LEU A 356 4.27 0.90 -6.73
CA LEU A 356 4.47 -0.53 -6.46
C LEU A 356 4.40 -0.85 -4.97
N SER A 357 4.79 0.08 -4.08
CA SER A 357 4.59 -0.05 -2.64
C SER A 357 3.13 -0.34 -2.30
N ASP A 358 2.19 0.43 -2.84
CA ASP A 358 0.77 0.33 -2.52
C ASP A 358 0.16 -0.96 -3.10
N LEU A 359 0.66 -1.39 -4.27
CA LEU A 359 0.28 -2.69 -4.86
C LEU A 359 0.75 -3.84 -3.98
N VAL A 360 1.99 -3.80 -3.47
CA VAL A 360 2.52 -4.82 -2.56
C VAL A 360 1.79 -4.81 -1.22
N GLU A 361 1.49 -3.63 -0.68
CA GLU A 361 0.75 -3.52 0.58
C GLU A 361 -0.67 -4.09 0.46
N ARG A 362 -1.39 -3.74 -0.61
CA ARG A 362 -2.71 -4.32 -0.91
C ARG A 362 -2.62 -5.83 -1.09
N MET A 363 -1.63 -6.31 -1.84
CA MET A 363 -1.42 -7.74 -2.08
C MET A 363 -1.25 -8.52 -0.78
N LEU A 364 -0.40 -8.03 0.12
CA LEU A 364 -0.12 -8.70 1.39
C LEU A 364 -1.32 -8.60 2.34
N THR A 365 -1.95 -7.42 2.44
CA THR A 365 -3.08 -7.16 3.34
C THR A 365 -4.28 -8.04 2.99
N ASN A 366 -4.63 -8.09 1.71
CA ASN A 366 -5.83 -8.78 1.23
C ASN A 366 -5.55 -10.20 0.73
N SER A 367 -4.28 -10.62 0.72
CA SER A 367 -3.85 -11.89 0.13
C SER A 367 -4.20 -12.02 -1.36
N ASP A 368 -4.07 -10.93 -2.10
CA ASP A 368 -4.53 -10.79 -3.48
C ASP A 368 -3.70 -11.63 -4.47
N ASN A 369 -4.34 -12.59 -5.13
CA ASN A 369 -3.66 -13.48 -6.08
C ASN A 369 -3.45 -12.80 -7.44
N ASP A 370 -4.39 -11.97 -7.87
CA ASP A 370 -4.32 -11.27 -9.15
C ASP A 370 -3.12 -10.30 -9.16
N ILE A 371 -2.92 -9.55 -8.07
CA ILE A 371 -1.74 -8.70 -7.90
C ILE A 371 -0.47 -9.55 -7.82
N ALA A 372 -0.45 -10.64 -7.05
CA ALA A 372 0.76 -11.47 -6.92
C ALA A 372 1.24 -12.04 -8.26
N GLU A 373 0.32 -12.53 -9.09
CA GLU A 373 0.64 -13.07 -10.41
C GLU A 373 1.07 -11.99 -11.42
N ALA A 374 0.51 -10.79 -11.32
CA ALA A 374 0.96 -9.63 -12.08
C ALA A 374 2.37 -9.20 -11.66
N LEU A 375 2.65 -9.09 -10.36
CA LEU A 375 3.95 -8.70 -9.84
C LEU A 375 5.05 -9.70 -10.17
N ALA A 376 4.76 -11.00 -10.15
CA ALA A 376 5.69 -12.03 -10.62
C ALA A 376 6.06 -11.84 -12.10
N ARG A 377 5.09 -11.54 -12.96
CA ARG A 377 5.33 -11.26 -14.39
C ARG A 377 6.07 -9.95 -14.62
N HIS A 378 5.79 -8.91 -13.82
CA HIS A 378 6.57 -7.67 -13.86
C HIS A 378 8.02 -7.87 -13.40
N THR A 379 8.23 -8.73 -12.40
CA THR A 379 9.57 -9.14 -11.98
C THR A 379 10.29 -9.89 -13.12
N ALA A 380 9.59 -10.76 -13.85
CA ALA A 380 10.12 -11.42 -15.03
C ALA A 380 10.54 -10.42 -16.12
N LEU A 381 9.67 -9.46 -16.46
CA LEU A 381 9.98 -8.40 -17.42
C LEU A 381 11.21 -7.60 -17.00
N ALA A 382 11.28 -7.19 -15.74
CA ALA A 382 12.39 -6.39 -15.21
C ALA A 382 13.73 -7.16 -15.18
N THR A 383 13.69 -8.49 -15.18
CA THR A 383 14.86 -9.36 -15.13
C THR A 383 15.18 -10.04 -16.47
N GLY A 384 14.46 -9.68 -17.54
CA GLY A 384 14.66 -10.24 -18.88
C GLY A 384 14.19 -11.69 -19.03
N LYS A 385 13.35 -12.18 -18.12
CA LYS A 385 12.68 -13.48 -18.23
C LYS A 385 11.39 -13.34 -19.03
N ARG A 386 10.84 -14.47 -19.47
CA ARG A 386 9.55 -14.50 -20.14
C ARG A 386 8.44 -14.16 -19.14
N ALA A 387 7.51 -13.28 -19.50
CA ALA A 387 6.43 -12.84 -18.62
C ALA A 387 5.26 -13.84 -18.57
N ASP A 388 5.54 -15.07 -18.16
CA ASP A 388 4.58 -16.15 -17.90
C ASP A 388 4.78 -16.72 -16.47
N PHE A 389 4.03 -17.76 -16.09
CA PHE A 389 4.13 -18.35 -14.74
C PHE A 389 5.56 -18.84 -14.42
N ALA A 390 6.15 -19.65 -15.30
CA ALA A 390 7.49 -20.21 -15.10
C ALA A 390 8.57 -19.13 -15.07
N GLY A 391 8.49 -18.14 -15.96
CA GLY A 391 9.44 -17.03 -15.97
C GLY A 391 9.26 -16.08 -14.77
N GLY A 392 8.04 -15.89 -14.28
CA GLY A 392 7.75 -15.18 -13.04
C GLY A 392 8.37 -15.85 -11.82
N ALA A 393 8.13 -17.16 -11.66
CA ALA A 393 8.72 -17.96 -10.60
C ALA A 393 10.26 -17.96 -10.64
N ALA A 394 10.85 -18.13 -11.82
CA ALA A 394 12.30 -18.05 -12.00
C ALA A 394 12.85 -16.66 -11.64
N ALA A 395 12.14 -15.59 -11.99
CA ALA A 395 12.54 -14.22 -11.72
C ALA A 395 12.51 -13.89 -10.22
N ILE A 396 11.53 -14.43 -9.47
CA ILE A 396 11.49 -14.34 -8.00
C ILE A 396 12.75 -14.97 -7.44
N GLY A 397 13.03 -16.24 -7.77
CA GLY A 397 14.23 -16.95 -7.30
C GLY A 397 15.53 -16.20 -7.64
N ASP A 398 15.69 -15.74 -8.88
CA ASP A 398 16.88 -15.00 -9.31
C ASP A 398 17.06 -13.69 -8.53
N ARG A 399 15.97 -12.98 -8.22
CA ARG A 399 16.06 -11.72 -7.46
C ARG A 399 16.41 -11.98 -6.00
N LEU A 400 15.80 -12.98 -5.37
CA LEU A 400 16.13 -13.35 -4.00
C LEU A 400 17.59 -13.83 -3.87
N LYS A 401 18.10 -14.56 -4.88
CA LYS A 401 19.51 -14.96 -4.95
C LYS A 401 20.44 -13.75 -5.00
N LYS A 402 20.11 -12.73 -5.79
CA LYS A 402 20.87 -11.46 -5.85
C LYS A 402 20.89 -10.70 -4.52
N LEU A 403 19.87 -10.88 -3.69
CA LEU A 403 19.80 -10.31 -2.34
C LEU A 403 20.60 -11.11 -1.29
N GLY A 404 21.20 -12.24 -1.67
CA GLY A 404 21.98 -13.11 -0.78
C GLY A 404 21.12 -14.00 0.13
N LEU A 405 19.86 -14.25 -0.23
CA LEU A 405 18.94 -15.02 0.60
C LEU A 405 19.18 -16.54 0.48
N PRO A 406 18.89 -17.33 1.54
CA PRO A 406 19.13 -18.77 1.55
C PRO A 406 18.03 -19.52 0.78
N LEU A 407 18.28 -19.85 -0.48
CA LEU A 407 17.32 -20.53 -1.36
C LEU A 407 17.41 -22.07 -1.35
N SER A 408 18.22 -22.65 -0.46
CA SER A 408 18.26 -24.12 -0.34
C SER A 408 16.89 -24.65 0.11
N GLY A 409 16.38 -25.68 -0.57
CA GLY A 409 15.06 -26.26 -0.31
C GLY A 409 13.87 -25.40 -0.76
N THR A 410 14.12 -24.36 -1.57
CA THR A 410 13.10 -23.44 -2.10
C THR A 410 12.83 -23.69 -3.59
N GLU A 411 11.55 -23.77 -3.95
CA GLU A 411 11.07 -23.90 -5.33
C GLU A 411 9.84 -22.99 -5.50
N PHE A 412 9.87 -22.14 -6.53
CA PHE A 412 8.73 -21.30 -6.90
C PHE A 412 8.12 -21.85 -8.19
N HIS A 413 6.80 -21.88 -8.26
CA HIS A 413 6.01 -22.30 -9.42
C HIS A 413 5.01 -21.22 -9.85
N ASP A 414 4.64 -20.33 -8.94
CA ASP A 414 3.81 -19.16 -9.21
C ASP A 414 4.27 -17.94 -8.37
N GLY A 415 3.51 -16.84 -8.40
CA GLY A 415 3.73 -15.68 -7.52
C GLY A 415 2.82 -15.65 -6.29
N SER A 416 1.72 -16.39 -6.32
CA SER A 416 0.63 -16.28 -5.35
C SER A 416 0.68 -17.32 -4.22
N GLY A 417 1.36 -18.45 -4.41
CA GLY A 417 1.31 -19.60 -3.52
C GLY A 417 0.06 -20.46 -3.68
N LEU A 418 -0.61 -20.40 -4.84
CA LEU A 418 -1.74 -21.26 -5.18
C LEU A 418 -1.28 -22.60 -5.76
N ASP A 419 -0.13 -22.62 -6.44
CA ASP A 419 0.50 -23.84 -6.91
C ASP A 419 1.06 -24.64 -5.73
N ARG A 420 0.51 -25.85 -5.55
CA ARG A 420 0.92 -26.76 -4.47
C ARG A 420 2.34 -27.29 -4.64
N SER A 421 2.95 -27.09 -5.81
CA SER A 421 4.33 -27.45 -6.09
C SER A 421 5.30 -26.47 -5.44
N ASP A 422 4.87 -25.26 -5.07
CA ASP A 422 5.69 -24.31 -4.32
C ASP A 422 6.30 -24.95 -3.07
N ARG A 423 7.55 -24.62 -2.82
CA ARG A 423 8.29 -25.01 -1.63
C ARG A 423 9.03 -23.81 -1.06
N LEU A 424 8.80 -23.50 0.21
CA LEU A 424 9.61 -22.54 0.95
C LEU A 424 9.99 -23.12 2.31
N THR A 425 10.98 -22.49 2.92
CA THR A 425 11.47 -22.83 4.25
C THR A 425 11.08 -21.72 5.24
N ALA A 426 10.89 -22.08 6.51
CA ALA A 426 10.67 -21.10 7.57
C ALA A 426 11.88 -20.15 7.72
N GLY A 427 13.09 -20.66 7.44
CA GLY A 427 14.31 -19.85 7.37
C GLY A 427 14.22 -18.76 6.31
N LEU A 428 13.84 -19.09 5.07
CA LEU A 428 13.72 -18.09 4.01
C LEU A 428 12.67 -17.02 4.34
N LEU A 429 11.49 -17.42 4.83
CA LEU A 429 10.42 -16.47 5.18
C LEU A 429 10.84 -15.48 6.28
N THR A 430 11.56 -15.94 7.30
CA THR A 430 12.08 -15.04 8.35
C THR A 430 13.19 -14.14 7.84
N GLU A 431 14.12 -14.65 7.03
CA GLU A 431 15.17 -13.84 6.40
C GLU A 431 14.60 -12.75 5.46
N LEU A 432 13.53 -13.05 4.73
CA LEU A 432 12.82 -12.05 3.91
C LEU A 432 12.27 -10.89 4.77
N LEU A 433 11.69 -11.21 5.93
CA LEU A 433 11.15 -10.23 6.86
C LEU A 433 12.25 -9.40 7.53
N VAL A 434 13.35 -10.04 7.93
CA VAL A 434 14.55 -9.34 8.45
C VAL A 434 15.11 -8.40 7.38
N LYS A 435 15.25 -8.87 6.15
CA LYS A 435 15.72 -8.07 5.01
C LYS A 435 14.83 -6.86 4.73
N ALA A 436 13.51 -7.01 4.86
CA ALA A 436 12.56 -5.90 4.73
C ALA A 436 12.63 -4.87 5.87
N GLY A 437 13.17 -5.27 7.03
CA GLY A 437 13.45 -4.39 8.16
C GLY A 437 14.81 -3.69 8.12
N ASP A 438 15.70 -4.10 7.20
CA ASP A 438 17.06 -3.55 7.07
C ASP A 438 17.02 -2.04 6.75
N PRO A 439 17.61 -1.17 7.57
CA PRO A 439 17.70 0.26 7.30
C PRO A 439 18.37 0.61 5.97
N ALA A 440 19.25 -0.26 5.46
CA ALA A 440 19.93 -0.09 4.19
C ALA A 440 19.06 -0.41 2.96
N LEU A 441 17.89 -1.04 3.15
CA LEU A 441 16.96 -1.43 2.09
C LEU A 441 15.56 -0.83 2.33
N PRO A 442 15.45 0.52 2.44
CA PRO A 442 14.20 1.20 2.76
C PRO A 442 13.06 0.90 1.78
N GLU A 443 13.39 0.55 0.53
CA GLU A 443 12.46 0.19 -0.53
C GLU A 443 11.70 -1.12 -0.29
N LEU A 444 12.17 -1.98 0.63
CA LEU A 444 11.52 -3.24 0.98
C LEU A 444 10.50 -3.12 2.12
N ARG A 445 10.46 -1.98 2.82
CA ARG A 445 9.53 -1.74 3.94
C ARG A 445 8.05 -1.98 3.62
N PRO A 446 7.54 -1.75 2.39
CA PRO A 446 6.17 -2.11 2.03
C PRO A 446 5.80 -3.58 2.30
N VAL A 447 6.79 -4.48 2.38
CA VAL A 447 6.56 -5.88 2.76
C VAL A 447 6.13 -6.00 4.22
N LEU A 448 6.64 -5.15 5.12
CA LEU A 448 6.28 -5.14 6.55
C LEU A 448 4.99 -4.35 6.80
N THR A 449 4.84 -3.18 6.18
CA THR A 449 3.65 -2.34 6.33
C THR A 449 2.42 -2.94 5.67
N GLY A 450 2.61 -3.78 4.64
CA GLY A 450 1.55 -4.54 3.99
C GLY A 450 1.06 -5.77 4.75
N LEU A 451 1.73 -6.19 5.83
CA LEU A 451 1.27 -7.35 6.59
C LEU A 451 -0.05 -7.03 7.31
N PRO A 452 -1.08 -7.91 7.20
CA PRO A 452 -2.29 -7.80 7.99
C PRO A 452 -1.99 -7.61 9.48
N VAL A 453 -2.72 -6.71 10.13
CA VAL A 453 -2.58 -6.40 11.56
C VAL A 453 -3.65 -7.15 12.34
N ALA A 454 -3.20 -7.93 13.33
CA ALA A 454 -4.05 -8.72 14.23
C ALA A 454 -5.18 -7.87 14.83
N GLY A 455 -6.43 -8.24 14.57
CA GLY A 455 -7.63 -7.56 15.07
C GLY A 455 -8.03 -6.28 14.33
N PHE A 456 -7.32 -5.88 13.25
CA PHE A 456 -7.57 -4.59 12.60
C PHE A 456 -7.70 -4.65 11.07
N THR A 457 -6.80 -5.35 10.37
CA THR A 457 -6.73 -5.27 8.90
C THR A 457 -6.60 -6.62 8.23
N GLY A 458 -7.04 -6.68 6.97
CA GLY A 458 -6.81 -7.82 6.09
C GLY A 458 -7.31 -9.15 6.66
N THR A 459 -6.55 -10.20 6.36
CA THR A 459 -6.87 -11.58 6.77
C THR A 459 -6.73 -11.86 8.27
N LEU A 460 -6.33 -10.87 9.07
CA LEU A 460 -6.27 -10.96 10.53
C LEU A 460 -7.30 -10.08 11.25
N SER A 461 -8.16 -9.36 10.52
CA SER A 461 -9.13 -8.41 11.08
C SER A 461 -10.07 -8.99 12.14
N SER A 462 -10.45 -10.27 12.02
CA SER A 462 -11.33 -10.97 12.97
C SER A 462 -10.59 -11.94 13.90
N ARG A 463 -9.25 -11.94 13.90
CA ARG A 463 -8.40 -12.83 14.71
C ARG A 463 -7.79 -12.04 15.86
N TYR A 464 -7.32 -12.73 16.91
CA TYR A 464 -6.60 -12.13 18.04
C TYR A 464 -7.42 -11.15 18.91
N THR A 465 -8.75 -11.28 18.93
CA THR A 465 -9.63 -10.42 19.75
C THR A 465 -9.36 -10.53 21.25
N ASP A 466 -8.80 -11.65 21.70
CA ASP A 466 -8.53 -11.95 23.10
C ASP A 466 -7.03 -11.91 23.48
N GLY A 467 -6.16 -11.40 22.59
CA GLY A 467 -4.73 -11.26 22.88
C GLY A 467 -3.88 -10.96 21.65
N ALA A 468 -2.82 -10.16 21.81
CA ALA A 468 -1.88 -9.76 20.75
C ALA A 468 -2.46 -8.95 19.57
N ALA A 469 -3.68 -8.41 19.72
CA ALA A 469 -4.24 -7.43 18.79
C ALA A 469 -3.29 -6.23 18.62
N GLY A 470 -3.08 -5.78 17.39
CA GLY A 470 -2.23 -4.65 17.03
C GLY A 470 -0.72 -4.93 17.04
N VAL A 471 -0.25 -5.95 17.78
CA VAL A 471 1.19 -6.25 17.93
C VAL A 471 1.67 -7.37 17.00
N VAL A 472 0.82 -8.34 16.67
CA VAL A 472 1.12 -9.32 15.61
C VAL A 472 0.74 -8.72 14.25
N ARG A 473 1.68 -8.76 13.31
CA ARG A 473 1.47 -8.40 11.91
C ARG A 473 1.97 -9.54 11.04
N ALA A 474 1.10 -10.23 10.32
CA ALA A 474 1.51 -11.45 9.64
C ALA A 474 0.70 -11.76 8.39
N LYS A 475 1.40 -12.32 7.39
CA LYS A 475 0.79 -12.91 6.21
C LYS A 475 0.30 -14.31 6.54
N THR A 476 -0.96 -14.55 6.24
CA THR A 476 -1.60 -15.87 6.34
C THR A 476 -1.40 -16.69 5.07
N GLY A 477 -1.41 -18.02 5.17
CA GLY A 477 -1.52 -18.93 4.05
C GLY A 477 -2.37 -20.14 4.40
N THR A 478 -3.33 -20.46 3.53
CA THR A 478 -4.22 -21.61 3.70
C THR A 478 -4.49 -22.25 2.35
N LEU A 479 -4.28 -23.57 2.27
CA LEU A 479 -4.81 -24.46 1.23
C LEU A 479 -5.37 -25.70 1.93
N THR A 480 -6.11 -26.56 1.24
CA THR A 480 -6.49 -27.85 1.83
C THR A 480 -5.22 -28.62 2.22
N GLY A 481 -5.09 -28.97 3.50
CA GLY A 481 -3.93 -29.67 4.05
C GLY A 481 -2.72 -28.80 4.40
N VAL A 482 -2.79 -27.47 4.25
CA VAL A 482 -1.65 -26.56 4.45
C VAL A 482 -2.11 -25.31 5.20
N ASN A 483 -1.39 -24.97 6.27
CA ASN A 483 -1.58 -23.72 7.00
C ASN A 483 -0.21 -23.08 7.28
N SER A 484 -0.09 -21.78 7.09
CA SER A 484 1.13 -21.04 7.35
C SER A 484 0.84 -19.64 7.87
N LEU A 485 1.77 -19.11 8.66
CA LEU A 485 1.73 -17.77 9.21
C LEU A 485 3.16 -17.24 9.33
N ALA A 486 3.45 -16.13 8.66
CA ALA A 486 4.77 -15.51 8.71
C ALA A 486 4.65 -14.00 8.85
N GLY A 487 5.41 -13.41 9.77
CA GLY A 487 5.30 -11.99 10.06
C GLY A 487 6.18 -11.52 11.20
N THR A 488 5.79 -10.41 11.80
CA THR A 488 6.51 -9.78 12.90
C THR A 488 5.64 -9.64 14.13
N VAL A 489 6.28 -9.61 15.29
CA VAL A 489 5.66 -9.35 16.59
C VAL A 489 6.62 -8.54 17.45
N VAL A 490 6.07 -7.59 18.21
CA VAL A 490 6.82 -6.90 19.26
C VAL A 490 6.53 -7.61 20.57
N ASP A 491 7.58 -8.04 21.26
CA ASP A 491 7.49 -8.74 22.54
C ASP A 491 7.24 -7.76 23.73
N GLN A 492 7.14 -8.29 24.95
CA GLN A 492 6.84 -7.45 26.13
C GLN A 492 7.93 -6.42 26.46
N ASP A 493 9.16 -6.64 26.00
CA ASP A 493 10.30 -5.75 26.23
C ASP A 493 10.51 -4.77 25.07
N GLY A 494 9.62 -4.79 24.08
CA GLY A 494 9.70 -3.92 22.90
C GLY A 494 10.69 -4.42 21.84
N ARG A 495 11.13 -5.68 21.90
CA ARG A 495 11.99 -6.27 20.86
C ARG A 495 11.14 -6.71 19.68
N LEU A 496 11.54 -6.30 18.48
CA LEU A 496 10.90 -6.72 17.24
C LEU A 496 11.45 -8.08 16.80
N LEU A 497 10.57 -9.07 16.73
CA LEU A 497 10.87 -10.42 16.28
C LEU A 497 10.19 -10.69 14.93
N ALA A 498 10.89 -11.40 14.04
CA ALA A 498 10.31 -12.00 12.85
C ALA A 498 10.09 -13.50 13.11
N PHE A 499 8.96 -14.04 12.64
CA PHE A 499 8.63 -15.44 12.78
C PHE A 499 8.04 -16.01 11.49
N ALA A 500 8.19 -17.31 11.29
CA ALA A 500 7.49 -18.06 10.26
C ALA A 500 7.15 -19.44 10.78
N PHE A 501 5.89 -19.82 10.65
CA PHE A 501 5.34 -21.12 11.02
C PHE A 501 4.67 -21.74 9.80
N LEU A 502 5.05 -22.99 9.48
CA LEU A 502 4.50 -23.75 8.37
C LEU A 502 4.03 -25.10 8.88
N ALA A 503 2.82 -25.48 8.47
CA ALA A 503 2.17 -26.73 8.81
C ALA A 503 1.63 -27.39 7.54
N SER A 504 1.85 -28.70 7.41
CA SER A 504 1.42 -29.52 6.28
C SER A 504 0.81 -30.84 6.77
N GLY A 505 -0.21 -31.30 6.06
CA GLY A 505 -1.04 -32.42 6.50
C GLY A 505 -2.07 -32.02 7.56
N THR A 506 -2.51 -30.76 7.55
CA THR A 506 -3.57 -30.28 8.46
C THR A 506 -4.93 -30.86 8.03
N THR A 507 -5.71 -31.36 8.97
CA THR A 507 -7.05 -31.94 8.69
C THR A 507 -8.18 -30.97 8.98
N ASP A 508 -7.94 -30.00 9.87
CA ASP A 508 -8.85 -28.93 10.24
C ASP A 508 -8.13 -27.58 10.06
N PRO A 509 -8.44 -26.83 8.97
CA PRO A 509 -7.80 -25.54 8.70
C PRO A 509 -8.02 -24.49 9.79
N GLN A 510 -9.18 -24.50 10.46
CA GLN A 510 -9.52 -23.54 11.51
C GLN A 510 -8.77 -23.85 12.80
N ALA A 511 -8.70 -25.12 13.19
CA ALA A 511 -7.93 -25.55 14.36
C ALA A 511 -6.43 -25.30 14.15
N ALA A 512 -5.90 -25.62 12.96
CA ALA A 512 -4.51 -25.34 12.61
C ALA A 512 -4.21 -23.84 12.64
N GLN A 513 -5.10 -23.01 12.07
CA GLN A 513 -5.01 -21.56 12.13
C GLN A 513 -4.96 -21.06 13.58
N ALA A 514 -5.86 -21.55 14.45
CA ALA A 514 -5.89 -21.16 15.86
C ALA A 514 -4.62 -21.59 16.60
N ALA A 515 -4.05 -22.75 16.28
CA ALA A 515 -2.78 -23.21 16.86
C ALA A 515 -1.61 -22.30 16.45
N LEU A 516 -1.52 -21.91 15.17
CA LEU A 516 -0.53 -20.93 14.71
C LEU A 516 -0.71 -19.57 15.39
N ASP A 517 -1.95 -19.15 15.63
CA ASP A 517 -2.24 -17.89 16.34
C ASP A 517 -1.83 -17.92 17.80
N ARG A 518 -2.05 -19.05 18.49
CA ARG A 518 -1.55 -19.23 19.87
C ARG A 518 -0.03 -19.13 19.92
N ALA A 519 0.68 -19.76 18.98
CA ALA A 519 2.14 -19.68 18.90
C ALA A 519 2.62 -18.23 18.67
N ALA A 520 2.01 -17.49 17.75
CA ALA A 520 2.36 -16.09 17.51
C ALA A 520 1.99 -15.17 18.68
N THR A 521 0.85 -15.42 19.34
CA THR A 521 0.42 -14.71 20.56
C THR A 521 1.42 -14.92 21.70
N ALA A 522 1.94 -16.14 21.84
CA ALA A 522 2.90 -16.46 22.89
C ALA A 522 4.19 -15.64 22.74
N LEU A 523 4.65 -15.39 21.50
CA LEU A 523 5.79 -14.52 21.24
C LEU A 523 5.59 -13.09 21.76
N ALA A 524 4.38 -12.54 21.62
CA ALA A 524 4.05 -11.21 22.16
C ALA A 524 4.13 -11.16 23.69
N GLY A 525 4.00 -12.31 24.37
CA GLY A 525 4.13 -12.45 25.82
C GLY A 525 5.56 -12.75 26.30
N CYS A 526 6.50 -13.03 25.40
CA CYS A 526 7.89 -13.31 25.74
C CYS A 526 8.63 -12.03 26.17
N GLY A 527 9.68 -12.20 26.97
CA GLY A 527 10.59 -11.15 27.45
C GLY A 527 11.81 -11.77 28.12
N CYS A 528 12.78 -10.94 28.51
CA CYS A 528 14.02 -11.31 29.16
C CYS A 528 13.72 -12.10 30.45
N GLY A 529 14.34 -13.27 30.57
CA GLY A 529 14.14 -14.23 31.65
C GLY A 529 14.62 -13.78 33.03
N GLU A 530 14.09 -12.68 33.57
CA GLU A 530 14.08 -12.50 35.01
C GLU A 530 12.89 -13.23 35.61
N ASP A 531 13.23 -14.31 36.33
CA ASP A 531 12.38 -15.06 37.23
C ASP A 531 11.35 -14.16 37.94
N ARG A 532 10.06 -14.37 37.61
CA ARG A 532 8.93 -13.68 38.24
C ARG A 532 8.83 -13.95 39.75
N SER A 533 9.64 -14.86 40.32
CA SER A 533 9.69 -15.12 41.76
C SER A 533 10.30 -13.97 42.59
N ARG A 534 10.97 -12.98 41.98
CA ARG A 534 11.71 -11.92 42.69
C ARG A 534 11.09 -10.52 42.65
N ARG A 535 9.96 -10.30 41.97
CA ARG A 535 9.27 -9.01 42.03
C ARG A 535 8.39 -8.97 43.29
N PRO A 536 8.62 -8.04 44.25
CA PRO A 536 7.69 -7.88 45.36
C PRO A 536 6.32 -7.46 44.79
N PRO A 537 5.21 -7.96 45.36
CA PRO A 537 3.87 -7.60 44.90
C PRO A 537 3.72 -6.08 44.93
N ARG A 538 3.28 -5.50 43.82
CA ARG A 538 2.85 -4.09 43.80
C ARG A 538 1.74 -3.97 44.84
N HIS A 539 2.03 -3.24 45.92
CA HIS A 539 1.07 -2.94 46.97
C HIS A 539 -0.23 -2.43 46.33
N GLY A 540 -1.31 -3.17 46.57
CA GLY A 540 -2.66 -2.74 46.23
C GLY A 540 -2.93 -1.37 46.85
N LEU A 541 -3.65 -0.55 46.09
CA LEU A 541 -4.27 0.67 46.59
C LEU A 541 -4.99 0.39 47.92
N PRO A 542 -4.80 1.22 48.95
CA PRO A 542 -5.47 1.02 50.22
C PRO A 542 -6.98 1.17 50.02
N ALA A 543 -7.74 0.24 50.60
CA ALA A 543 -9.19 0.31 50.71
C ALA A 543 -9.59 1.64 51.38
N ALA A 544 -10.53 2.35 50.76
CA ALA A 544 -11.11 3.55 51.32
C ALA A 544 -11.78 3.23 52.66
N ALA A 545 -11.26 3.83 53.73
CA ALA A 545 -11.87 3.79 55.05
C ALA A 545 -13.23 4.50 55.01
N ALA A 546 -14.25 3.80 55.52
CA ALA A 546 -15.52 4.40 55.87
C ALA A 546 -15.30 5.43 56.98
N LEU A 547 -15.71 6.67 56.75
CA LEU A 547 -15.95 7.66 57.78
C LEU A 547 -17.45 7.92 57.84
N THR A 548 -18.11 7.20 58.75
CA THR A 548 -19.26 7.71 59.49
C THR A 548 -18.80 8.84 60.40
N TYR A 549 -19.56 9.95 60.46
CA TYR A 549 -20.08 10.57 61.69
C TYR A 549 -20.74 11.93 61.36
N GLY A 550 -21.86 12.21 62.04
CA GLY A 550 -22.46 13.55 62.18
C GLY A 550 -23.84 13.68 61.58
#